data_AF-A0A849EVN4-F1
#
_entry.id   AF-A0A849EVN4-F1
#
_cell.length_a   1.000
_cell.length_b   1.000
_cell.length_c   1.000
_cell.angle_alpha   90.00
_cell.angle_beta   90.00
_cell.angle_gamma   90.00
#
_symmetry.space_group_name_H-M   'P 1'
#
loop_
_entity.id
_entity.type
_entity.pdbx_description
1 polymer ?
#
loop_
_entity_poly.entity_id
_entity_poly.type
_entity_poly.pdbx_seq_one_letter_code
_entity_poly.pdbx_strand_id
1 'polypeptide(L)'
;MGIKTSAGVCLIDLLCGQLAIQWDYIDKQVQTVFVNGRVVDRLDQVVMAPDMVIALSAAMPGLMGATLRKGSLLACFRKDISLPAAHPARDPRCEITVTLKFFNLVAKALGPRLLAQGVWITGTALGNHIKRLDQQTLAALASLRWNRAPISVEALSRLPWRESQV
;
A
#
# COMPACT_ATOMS: atom_id res chain seq x y z
N MET A 1 3.27 1.69 -2.59
CA MET A 1 4.21 0.56 -2.73
C MET A 1 3.45 -0.62 -3.29
N GLY A 2 4.03 -1.36 -4.22
CA GLY A 2 3.42 -2.56 -4.81
C GLY A 2 3.69 -3.79 -3.96
N ILE A 3 2.65 -4.61 -3.79
CA ILE A 3 2.64 -5.87 -3.05
C ILE A 3 2.12 -6.95 -3.99
N LYS A 4 2.89 -8.03 -4.13
CA LYS A 4 2.45 -9.22 -4.87
C LYS A 4 1.44 -10.00 -4.04
N THR A 5 0.37 -10.49 -4.64
CA THR A 5 -0.64 -11.34 -3.99
C THR A 5 -1.35 -12.19 -5.05
N SER A 6 -2.34 -12.98 -4.66
CA SER A 6 -3.15 -13.75 -5.59
C SER A 6 -4.48 -13.06 -5.86
N ALA A 7 -4.93 -13.10 -7.13
CA ALA A 7 -6.28 -12.68 -7.47
C ALA A 7 -7.31 -13.50 -6.70
N GLY A 8 -8.42 -12.88 -6.29
CA GLY A 8 -9.48 -13.56 -5.55
C GLY A 8 -9.29 -13.60 -4.02
N VAL A 9 -8.09 -13.30 -3.51
CA VAL A 9 -7.84 -13.15 -2.06
C VAL A 9 -8.61 -11.95 -1.53
N CYS A 10 -9.21 -12.05 -0.34
CA CYS A 10 -9.89 -10.90 0.27
C CYS A 10 -8.88 -9.96 0.95
N LEU A 11 -9.26 -8.69 1.16
CA LEU A 11 -8.35 -7.70 1.76
C LEU A 11 -7.92 -8.07 3.19
N ILE A 12 -8.77 -8.75 3.97
CA ILE A 12 -8.40 -9.21 5.31
C ILE A 12 -7.28 -10.24 5.23
N ASP A 13 -7.37 -11.20 4.32
CA ASP A 13 -6.36 -12.24 4.14
C ASP A 13 -5.02 -11.67 3.65
N LEU A 14 -5.06 -10.67 2.76
CA LEU A 14 -3.85 -9.93 2.37
C LEU A 14 -3.21 -9.23 3.58
N LEU A 15 -3.98 -8.47 4.35
CA LEU A 15 -3.43 -7.67 5.45
C LEU A 15 -2.98 -8.52 6.64
N CYS A 16 -3.81 -9.47 7.06
CA CYS A 16 -3.59 -10.27 8.27
C CYS A 16 -2.81 -11.55 7.97
N GLY A 17 -3.17 -12.25 6.90
CA GLY A 17 -2.52 -13.50 6.52
C GLY A 17 -1.15 -13.25 5.91
N GLN A 18 -1.11 -12.57 4.76
CA GLN A 18 0.12 -12.41 4.00
C GLN A 18 1.08 -11.36 4.61
N LEU A 19 0.56 -10.19 4.98
CA LEU A 19 1.37 -9.11 5.54
C LEU A 19 1.52 -9.18 7.06
N ALA A 20 0.91 -10.19 7.71
CA ALA A 20 1.00 -10.42 9.15
C ALA A 20 0.64 -9.18 10.00
N ILE A 21 -0.26 -8.31 9.53
CA ILE A 21 -0.75 -7.17 10.31
C ILE A 21 -1.78 -7.70 11.31
N GLN A 22 -1.63 -7.37 12.58
CA GLN A 22 -2.56 -7.84 13.61
C GLN A 22 -3.96 -7.27 13.36
N TRP A 23 -4.98 -8.14 13.48
CA TRP A 23 -6.37 -7.74 13.28
C TRP A 23 -6.77 -6.58 14.20
N ASP A 24 -6.38 -6.64 15.47
CA ASP A 24 -6.62 -5.56 16.45
C ASP A 24 -6.12 -4.19 15.99
N TYR A 25 -4.99 -4.15 15.27
CA TYR A 25 -4.47 -2.92 14.69
C TYR A 25 -5.34 -2.45 13.52
N ILE A 26 -5.73 -3.35 12.61
CA ILE A 26 -6.63 -3.02 11.49
C ILE A 26 -7.98 -2.51 12.00
N ASP A 27 -8.55 -3.17 13.00
CA ASP A 27 -9.85 -2.83 13.53
C ASP A 27 -9.83 -1.46 14.24
N LYS A 28 -8.86 -1.25 15.14
CA LYS A 28 -8.82 -0.07 16.02
C LYS A 28 -8.12 1.13 15.40
N GLN A 29 -7.05 0.91 14.63
CA GLN A 29 -6.18 2.00 14.16
C GLN A 29 -6.46 2.39 12.71
N VAL A 30 -6.90 1.47 11.85
CA VAL A 30 -7.28 1.80 10.47
C VAL A 30 -8.74 2.20 10.43
N GLN A 31 -8.99 3.51 10.38
CA GLN A 31 -10.35 4.08 10.44
C GLN A 31 -10.90 4.45 9.06
N THR A 32 -10.05 4.65 8.06
CA THR A 32 -10.50 4.96 6.70
C THR A 32 -9.77 4.06 5.72
N VAL A 33 -10.53 3.43 4.84
CA VAL A 33 -10.03 2.56 3.77
C VAL A 33 -10.60 3.05 2.46
N PHE A 34 -9.74 3.23 1.46
CA PHE A 34 -10.17 3.44 0.09
C PHE A 34 -9.65 2.34 -0.82
N VAL A 35 -10.48 1.95 -1.77
CA VAL A 35 -10.13 1.07 -2.89
C VAL A 35 -10.44 1.81 -4.18
N ASN A 36 -9.42 2.04 -5.00
CA ASN A 36 -9.52 2.83 -6.24
C ASN A 36 -10.23 4.18 -6.04
N GLY A 37 -9.94 4.85 -4.92
CA GLY A 37 -10.52 6.14 -4.55
C GLY A 37 -11.92 6.09 -3.92
N ARG A 38 -12.52 4.90 -3.79
CA ARG A 38 -13.84 4.72 -3.17
C ARG A 38 -13.74 4.21 -1.73
N VAL A 39 -14.57 4.74 -0.85
CA VAL A 39 -14.55 4.41 0.58
C VAL A 39 -15.12 3.01 0.83
N VAL A 40 -14.46 2.24 1.69
CA VAL A 40 -14.84 0.86 2.04
C VAL A 40 -15.16 0.75 3.52
N ASP A 41 -16.32 0.17 3.83
CA ASP A 41 -16.73 -0.14 5.20
C ASP A 41 -16.50 -1.62 5.57
N ARG A 42 -16.64 -2.53 4.60
CA ARG A 42 -16.51 -3.98 4.79
C ARG A 42 -15.28 -4.51 4.07
N LEU A 43 -14.19 -4.70 4.82
CA LEU A 43 -12.89 -5.15 4.31
C LEU A 43 -12.97 -6.58 3.74
N ASP A 44 -13.79 -7.44 4.34
CA ASP A 44 -14.05 -8.83 3.94
C ASP A 44 -14.63 -8.97 2.52
N GLN A 45 -15.18 -7.88 1.98
CA GLN A 45 -15.83 -7.86 0.66
C GLN A 45 -14.97 -7.30 -0.45
N VAL A 46 -13.79 -6.80 -0.10
CA VAL A 46 -12.83 -6.33 -1.09
C VAL A 46 -12.02 -7.52 -1.56
N VAL A 47 -12.24 -7.91 -2.81
CA VAL A 47 -11.52 -8.99 -3.48
C VAL A 47 -10.38 -8.41 -4.31
N MET A 48 -9.17 -8.93 -4.15
CA MET A 48 -7.99 -8.45 -4.85
C MET A 48 -8.10 -8.68 -6.36
N ALA A 49 -7.81 -7.63 -7.11
CA ALA A 49 -7.74 -7.61 -8.57
C ALA A 49 -6.46 -6.89 -9.02
N PRO A 50 -5.95 -7.17 -10.23
CA PRO A 50 -4.78 -6.47 -10.78
C PRO A 50 -4.90 -4.94 -10.68
N ASP A 51 -3.78 -4.29 -10.41
CA ASP A 51 -3.62 -2.83 -10.42
C ASP A 51 -4.49 -2.06 -9.40
N MET A 52 -5.13 -2.78 -8.48
CA MET A 52 -5.93 -2.18 -7.42
C MET A 52 -5.07 -1.30 -6.51
N VAL A 53 -5.56 -0.11 -6.20
CA VAL A 53 -4.93 0.83 -5.27
C VAL A 53 -5.73 0.87 -3.98
N ILE A 54 -5.08 0.51 -2.88
CA ILE A 54 -5.69 0.43 -1.55
C ILE A 54 -4.99 1.42 -0.64
N ALA A 55 -5.75 2.37 -0.12
CA ALA A 55 -5.28 3.37 0.82
C ALA A 55 -5.80 3.09 2.23
N LEU A 56 -4.90 2.96 3.18
CA LEU A 56 -5.22 2.80 4.60
C LEU A 56 -4.81 4.05 5.36
N SER A 57 -5.73 4.62 6.13
CA SER A 57 -5.48 5.78 6.97
C SER A 57 -5.99 5.55 8.39
N ALA A 58 -5.32 6.20 9.33
CA ALA A 58 -5.82 6.33 10.69
C ALA A 58 -6.99 7.33 10.73
N ALA A 59 -7.46 7.65 11.94
CA ALA A 59 -8.43 8.71 12.12
C ALA A 59 -7.97 9.99 11.40
N MET A 60 -8.84 10.52 10.55
CA MET A 60 -8.67 11.84 9.96
C MET A 60 -9.42 12.87 10.83
N PRO A 61 -8.92 14.10 10.99
CA PRO A 61 -9.61 15.11 11.77
C PRO A 61 -10.81 15.72 11.01
N GLY A 62 -11.71 16.34 11.78
CA GLY A 62 -12.81 17.17 11.24
C GLY A 62 -13.92 16.39 10.53
N LEU A 63 -14.68 17.11 9.70
CA LEU A 63 -15.87 16.57 9.01
C LEU A 63 -15.51 15.41 8.07
N MET A 64 -14.39 15.51 7.36
CA MET A 64 -13.90 14.43 6.50
C MET A 64 -13.64 13.15 7.30
N GLY A 65 -13.05 13.27 8.49
CA GLY A 65 -12.89 12.13 9.39
C GLY A 65 -14.22 11.52 9.79
N ALA A 66 -15.17 12.37 10.19
CA ALA A 66 -16.49 11.93 10.61
C ALA A 66 -17.25 11.23 9.46
N THR A 67 -17.17 11.70 8.22
CA THR A 67 -17.90 11.10 7.08
C THR A 67 -17.19 9.87 6.49
N LEU A 68 -15.86 9.89 6.37
CA LEU A 68 -15.09 8.83 5.70
C LEU A 68 -14.69 7.69 6.62
N ARG A 69 -14.86 7.83 7.94
CA ARG A 69 -14.63 6.74 8.89
C ARG A 69 -15.48 5.52 8.54
N LYS A 70 -14.86 4.34 8.59
CA LYS A 70 -15.52 3.05 8.40
C LYS A 70 -16.61 2.86 9.46
N GLY A 71 -17.80 2.44 9.05
CA GLY A 71 -18.94 2.27 9.95
C GLY A 71 -19.46 3.56 10.56
N SER A 72 -19.17 4.73 9.97
CA SER A 72 -19.68 6.00 10.48
C SER A 72 -21.19 6.15 10.30
N LEU A 73 -21.84 6.77 11.31
CA LEU A 73 -23.24 7.21 11.22
C LEU A 73 -23.45 8.26 10.12
N LEU A 74 -22.39 8.98 9.72
CA LEU A 74 -22.41 9.99 8.66
C LEU A 74 -22.10 9.40 7.27
N ALA A 75 -22.04 8.07 7.13
CA ALA A 75 -21.76 7.41 5.85
C ALA A 75 -22.80 7.75 4.76
N CYS A 76 -24.03 8.13 5.15
CA CYS A 76 -25.07 8.56 4.23
C CYS A 76 -24.68 9.81 3.40
N PHE A 77 -23.72 10.62 3.86
CA PHE A 77 -23.23 11.80 3.14
C PHE A 77 -22.17 11.48 2.07
N ARG A 78 -21.70 10.23 1.98
CA ARG A 78 -20.66 9.79 1.03
C ARG A 78 -21.10 8.66 0.10
N LYS A 79 -22.40 8.54 -0.17
CA LYS A 79 -22.97 7.46 -1.00
C LYS A 79 -22.32 7.36 -2.38
N ASP A 80 -22.11 8.50 -3.04
CA ASP A 80 -21.57 8.55 -4.42
C ASP A 80 -20.12 8.07 -4.55
N ILE A 81 -19.37 8.14 -3.44
CA ILE A 81 -17.96 7.77 -3.38
C ILE A 81 -17.72 6.49 -2.57
N SER A 82 -18.78 5.83 -2.10
CA SER A 82 -18.64 4.54 -1.43
C SER A 82 -18.47 3.42 -2.47
N LEU A 83 -17.66 2.41 -2.15
CA LEU A 83 -17.52 1.24 -2.98
C LEU A 83 -18.78 0.36 -2.80
N PRO A 84 -19.54 0.07 -3.87
CA PRO A 84 -20.62 -0.90 -3.79
C PRO A 84 -20.07 -2.27 -3.38
N ALA A 85 -20.86 -3.08 -2.70
CA ALA A 85 -20.48 -4.46 -2.41
C ALA A 85 -20.13 -5.18 -3.73
N ALA A 86 -18.90 -5.66 -3.84
CA ALA A 86 -18.43 -6.33 -5.03
C ALA A 86 -19.11 -7.70 -5.19
N HIS A 87 -19.47 -8.07 -6.42
CA HIS A 87 -19.82 -9.44 -6.78
C HIS A 87 -18.55 -10.22 -7.11
N PRO A 88 -18.44 -11.51 -6.77
CA PRO A 88 -17.22 -12.27 -6.98
C PRO A 88 -17.04 -12.58 -8.45
N ALA A 89 -15.87 -12.28 -9.04
CA ALA A 89 -15.39 -13.00 -10.23
C ALA A 89 -13.92 -12.66 -10.59
N ARG A 90 -13.04 -13.67 -10.46
CA ARG A 90 -12.13 -14.22 -11.49
C ARG A 90 -11.36 -15.39 -10.87
N ASP A 91 -10.81 -16.27 -11.71
CA ASP A 91 -10.11 -17.50 -11.31
C ASP A 91 -9.05 -17.23 -10.20
N PRO A 92 -9.19 -17.83 -9.01
CA PRO A 92 -8.50 -17.40 -7.78
C PRO A 92 -6.99 -17.74 -7.70
N ARG A 93 -6.24 -17.76 -8.81
CA ARG A 93 -4.87 -18.33 -8.80
C ARG A 93 -3.80 -17.57 -9.57
N CYS A 94 -4.12 -16.46 -10.21
CA CYS A 94 -3.09 -15.64 -10.87
C CYS A 94 -2.35 -14.77 -9.84
N GLU A 95 -1.02 -14.73 -9.91
CA GLU A 95 -0.22 -13.75 -9.17
C GLU A 95 -0.46 -12.36 -9.76
N ILE A 96 -0.80 -11.40 -8.92
CA ILE A 96 -1.10 -10.02 -9.27
C ILE A 96 -0.31 -9.08 -8.37
N THR A 97 -0.16 -7.82 -8.81
CA THR A 97 0.39 -6.75 -7.96
C THR A 97 -0.70 -5.76 -7.63
N VAL A 98 -0.82 -5.42 -6.35
CA VAL A 98 -1.69 -4.34 -5.85
C VAL A 98 -0.85 -3.25 -5.22
N THR A 99 -1.34 -2.01 -5.26
CA THR A 99 -0.65 -0.87 -4.64
C THR A 99 -1.24 -0.57 -3.26
N LEU A 100 -0.42 -0.70 -2.22
CA LEU A 100 -0.75 -0.19 -0.88
C LEU A 100 -0.23 1.24 -0.70
N LYS A 101 -1.09 2.10 -0.16
CA LYS A 101 -0.78 3.45 0.29
C LYS A 101 -1.12 3.57 1.77
N PHE A 102 -0.17 4.02 2.57
CA PHE A 102 -0.40 4.28 3.98
C PHE A 102 -0.35 5.78 4.24
N PHE A 103 -1.27 6.25 5.07
CA PHE A 103 -1.36 7.66 5.45
C PHE A 103 -1.25 7.82 6.97
N ASN A 104 -0.86 9.02 7.40
CA ASN A 104 -0.85 9.44 8.79
C ASN A 104 -0.10 8.44 9.69
N LEU A 105 -0.69 8.09 10.84
CA LEU A 105 -0.10 7.15 11.79
C LEU A 105 0.10 5.74 11.22
N VAL A 106 -0.72 5.32 10.23
CA VAL A 106 -0.57 4.00 9.60
C VAL A 106 0.74 3.91 8.82
N ALA A 107 1.15 4.98 8.14
CA ALA A 107 2.44 5.02 7.45
C ALA A 107 3.62 4.85 8.41
N LYS A 108 3.56 5.53 9.56
CA LYS A 108 4.59 5.45 10.59
C LYS A 108 4.67 4.07 11.25
N ALA A 109 3.52 3.45 11.51
CA ALA A 109 3.45 2.17 12.19
C ALA A 109 3.80 0.97 11.28
N LEU A 110 3.29 0.96 10.04
CA LEU A 110 3.44 -0.20 9.15
C LEU A 110 4.57 -0.05 8.13
N GLY A 111 4.94 1.19 7.78
CA GLY A 111 5.92 1.48 6.73
C GLY A 111 7.27 0.78 6.93
N PRO A 112 7.97 0.97 8.07
CA PRO A 112 9.28 0.36 8.29
C PRO A 112 9.28 -1.16 8.15
N ARG A 113 8.27 -1.82 8.74
CA ARG A 113 8.15 -3.28 8.72
C ARG A 113 7.93 -3.82 7.31
N LEU A 114 7.06 -3.17 6.53
CA LEU A 114 6.77 -3.60 5.17
C LEU A 114 7.95 -3.32 4.22
N LEU A 115 8.65 -2.20 4.40
CA LEU A 115 9.88 -1.94 3.64
C LEU A 115 10.96 -3.00 3.93
N ALA A 116 11.07 -3.47 5.17
CA ALA A 116 12.02 -4.53 5.54
C ALA A 116 11.68 -5.90 4.91
N GLN A 117 10.41 -6.17 4.59
CA GLN A 117 9.99 -7.37 3.88
C GLN A 117 10.23 -7.31 2.37
N GLY A 118 10.61 -6.14 1.84
CA GLY A 118 10.76 -5.89 0.42
C GLY A 118 9.45 -5.47 -0.23
N VAL A 119 9.51 -4.47 -1.10
CA VAL A 119 8.35 -3.91 -1.80
C VAL A 119 8.70 -3.53 -3.23
N TRP A 120 7.68 -3.43 -4.08
CA TRP A 120 7.83 -2.87 -5.41
C TRP A 120 7.63 -1.35 -5.37
N ILE A 121 8.52 -0.61 -6.02
CA ILE A 121 8.45 0.85 -6.14
C ILE A 121 8.75 1.17 -7.61
N THR A 122 8.07 2.17 -8.16
CA THR A 122 8.40 2.63 -9.52
C THR A 122 9.83 3.16 -9.54
N GLY A 123 10.56 2.87 -10.62
CA GLY A 123 11.94 3.32 -10.77
C GLY A 123 12.04 4.84 -10.59
N THR A 124 11.13 5.58 -11.22
CA THR A 124 11.03 7.04 -11.14
C THR A 124 10.88 7.55 -9.70
N ALA A 125 10.01 6.94 -8.89
CA ALA A 125 9.82 7.33 -7.50
C ALA A 125 11.07 7.03 -6.65
N LEU A 126 11.69 5.87 -6.85
CA LEU A 126 12.91 5.49 -6.14
C LEU A 126 14.08 6.41 -6.51
N GLY A 127 14.30 6.67 -7.79
CA GLY A 127 15.34 7.57 -8.28
C GLY A 127 15.17 9.00 -7.75
N ASN A 128 13.93 9.52 -7.74
CA ASN A 128 13.64 10.83 -7.16
C ASN A 128 13.85 10.87 -5.64
N HIS A 129 13.62 9.77 -4.94
CA HIS A 129 13.89 9.68 -3.51
C HIS A 129 15.38 9.63 -3.21
N ILE A 130 16.15 8.81 -3.93
CA ILE A 130 17.60 8.69 -3.78
C ILE A 130 18.30 10.03 -3.99
N LYS A 131 17.88 10.83 -4.99
CA LYS A 131 18.41 12.19 -5.23
C LYS A 131 18.22 13.16 -4.06
N ARG A 132 17.31 12.85 -3.12
CA ARG A 132 17.01 13.68 -1.94
C ARG A 132 17.65 13.15 -0.66
N LEU A 133 18.31 11.99 -0.70
CA LEU A 133 19.01 11.45 0.44
C LEU A 133 20.28 12.27 0.70
N ASP A 134 20.57 12.52 1.96
CA ASP A 134 21.81 13.15 2.38
C ASP A 134 22.98 12.14 2.34
N GLN A 135 24.20 12.68 2.46
CA GLN A 135 25.41 11.84 2.44
C GLN A 135 25.44 10.84 3.60
N GLN A 136 24.92 11.21 4.77
CA GLN A 136 24.92 10.34 5.95
C GLN A 136 24.03 9.12 5.74
N THR A 137 22.83 9.30 5.17
CA THR A 137 21.92 8.19 4.87
C THR A 137 22.48 7.29 3.76
N LEU A 138 23.07 7.89 2.73
CA LEU A 138 23.73 7.11 1.67
C LEU A 138 24.90 6.28 2.21
N ALA A 139 25.68 6.83 3.15
CA ALA A 139 26.77 6.11 3.82
C ALA A 139 26.27 4.97 4.74
N ALA A 140 25.04 5.06 5.24
CA ALA A 140 24.44 4.03 6.10
C ALA A 140 23.89 2.81 5.32
N LEU A 141 23.93 2.83 3.98
CA LEU A 141 23.45 1.73 3.15
C LEU A 141 24.35 0.49 3.29
N ALA A 142 23.85 -0.54 3.96
CA ALA A 142 24.62 -1.76 4.26
C ALA A 142 24.99 -2.58 3.00
N SER A 143 24.11 -2.62 1.99
CA SER A 143 24.40 -3.32 0.73
C SER A 143 23.59 -2.74 -0.41
N LEU A 144 24.20 -2.68 -1.59
CA LEU A 144 23.56 -2.21 -2.81
C LEU A 144 23.78 -3.22 -3.93
N ARG A 145 22.67 -3.68 -4.51
CA ARG A 145 22.69 -4.64 -5.62
C ARG A 145 21.68 -4.21 -6.69
N TRP A 146 22.10 -4.28 -7.95
CA TRP A 146 21.25 -4.07 -9.12
C TRP A 146 21.34 -5.30 -10.00
N ASN A 147 20.19 -5.87 -10.38
CA ASN A 147 20.15 -7.15 -11.11
C ASN A 147 21.02 -8.24 -10.46
N ARG A 148 21.01 -8.30 -9.11
CA ARG A 148 21.82 -9.18 -8.25
C ARG A 148 23.33 -8.90 -8.25
N ALA A 149 23.85 -8.01 -9.08
CA ALA A 149 25.24 -7.58 -9.06
C ALA A 149 25.47 -6.44 -8.06
N PRO A 150 26.59 -6.42 -7.30
CA PRO A 150 26.90 -5.32 -6.40
C PRO A 150 27.14 -4.02 -7.18
N ILE A 151 26.69 -2.89 -6.62
CA ILE A 151 26.93 -1.55 -7.17
C ILE A 151 27.40 -0.58 -6.09
N SER A 152 28.10 0.48 -6.48
CA SER A 152 28.53 1.55 -5.56
C SER A 152 27.43 2.61 -5.37
N VAL A 153 27.59 3.45 -4.35
CA VAL A 153 26.67 4.56 -4.06
C VAL A 153 26.69 5.58 -5.20
N GLU A 154 27.84 5.84 -5.82
CA GLU A 154 27.99 6.78 -6.94
C GLU A 154 27.22 6.30 -8.17
N ALA A 155 27.19 4.98 -8.38
CA ALA A 155 26.47 4.37 -9.48
C ALA A 155 24.94 4.51 -9.35
N LEU A 156 24.38 4.60 -8.13
CA LEU A 156 22.94 4.78 -7.91
C LEU A 156 22.37 6.00 -8.62
N SER A 157 23.11 7.12 -8.62
CA SER A 157 22.68 8.36 -9.26
C SER A 157 22.59 8.26 -10.78
N ARG A 158 23.31 7.30 -11.38
CA ARG A 158 23.46 7.09 -12.82
C ARG A 158 22.58 5.96 -13.36
N LEU A 159 21.90 5.23 -12.49
CA LEU A 159 21.04 4.13 -12.92
C LEU A 159 19.89 4.66 -13.78
N PRO A 160 19.56 3.97 -14.89
CA PRO A 160 18.36 4.26 -15.64
C PRO A 160 17.17 3.77 -14.80
N TRP A 161 16.59 4.67 -14.01
CA TRP A 161 15.37 4.47 -13.22
C TRP A 161 14.13 4.34 -14.11
N ARG A 162 14.21 3.50 -15.15
CA ARG A 162 13.15 3.23 -16.10
C ARG A 162 12.11 2.33 -15.46
N GLU A 163 10.86 2.53 -15.82
CA GLU A 163 9.79 1.61 -15.48
C GLU A 163 9.96 0.37 -16.35
N SER A 164 10.10 -0.80 -15.71
CA SER A 164 9.96 -2.07 -16.41
C SER A 164 8.51 -2.17 -16.84
N GLN A 165 8.25 -2.45 -18.13
CA GLN A 165 6.96 -3.01 -18.50
C GLN A 165 6.91 -4.40 -17.86
N VAL A 166 6.22 -4.48 -16.72
CA VAL A 166 5.84 -5.76 -16.09
C VAL A 166 4.65 -6.32 -16.86
#